data_AF-A0A7S2PPQ9-F1
#
_entry.id   AF-A0A7S2PPQ9-F1
#
_cell.length_a   1.000
_cell.length_b   1.000
_cell.length_c   1.000
_cell.angle_alpha   90.00
_cell.angle_beta   90.00
_cell.angle_gamma   90.00
#
_symmetry.space_group_name_H-M   'P 1'
#
loop_
_entity.id
_entity.type
_entity.pdbx_description
1 polymer ?
#
loop_
_entity_poly.entity_id
_entity_poly.type
_entity_poly.pdbx_seq_one_letter_code
_entity_poly.pdbx_strand_id
1 'polypeptide(L)'
;DGWRVQSQTPWQLGGEKCTLTIFENRAEQLCRFDVLKMESAETLTVTCKDEYFDALCNELPGLKGPARINAAIDKLLQQALEAGEEEDDFGGDGPAAGPPPAPPPPA
;
A
#
# COMPACT_ATOMS: atom_id res chain seq x y z
N ASP A 1 -1.72 -3.98 18.59
CA ASP A 1 -1.83 -4.38 17.18
C ASP A 1 -2.57 -5.69 17.03
N GLY A 2 -3.83 -5.65 16.62
CA GLY A 2 -4.69 -6.84 16.42
C GLY A 2 -4.45 -7.56 15.09
N TRP A 3 -3.46 -7.14 14.31
CA TRP A 3 -3.13 -7.67 12.99
C TRP A 3 -2.56 -9.09 13.07
N ARG A 4 -3.10 -10.00 12.26
CA ARG A 4 -2.62 -11.38 12.13
C ARG A 4 -2.41 -11.72 10.67
N VAL A 5 -1.31 -12.41 10.37
CA VAL A 5 -1.08 -12.98 9.04
C VAL A 5 -2.07 -14.11 8.81
N GLN A 6 -2.92 -13.97 7.80
CA GLN A 6 -3.83 -15.00 7.32
C GLN A 6 -3.14 -15.93 6.34
N SER A 7 -2.43 -15.36 5.36
CA SER A 7 -1.75 -16.12 4.32
C SER A 7 -0.58 -15.34 3.72
N GLN A 8 0.34 -16.08 3.12
CA GLN A 8 1.42 -15.54 2.32
C GLN A 8 1.60 -16.42 1.09
N THR A 9 1.55 -15.83 -0.10
CA THR A 9 1.58 -16.56 -1.36
C THR A 9 2.41 -15.84 -2.41
N PRO A 10 3.09 -16.59 -3.32
CA PRO A 10 3.70 -15.98 -4.49
C PRO A 10 2.61 -15.31 -5.35
N TRP A 11 2.91 -14.12 -5.83
CA TRP A 11 2.02 -13.29 -6.64
C TRP A 11 2.73 -12.73 -7.87
N GLN A 12 1.97 -12.22 -8.82
CA GLN A 12 2.53 -11.51 -9.96
C GLN A 12 1.71 -10.24 -10.23
N LEU A 13 2.35 -9.09 -10.17
CA LEU A 13 1.69 -7.79 -10.40
C LEU A 13 2.40 -7.08 -11.55
N GLY A 14 1.68 -6.75 -12.63
CA GLY A 14 2.26 -6.09 -13.80
C GLY A 14 3.35 -6.90 -14.52
N GLY A 15 3.43 -8.22 -14.30
CA GLY A 15 4.47 -9.09 -14.85
C GLY A 15 5.66 -9.32 -13.92
N GLU A 16 5.79 -8.54 -12.84
CA GLU A 16 6.84 -8.67 -11.83
C GLU A 16 6.49 -9.73 -10.78
N LYS A 17 7.49 -10.50 -10.32
CA LYS A 17 7.30 -11.50 -9.26
C LYS A 17 7.23 -10.81 -7.91
N CYS A 18 6.14 -11.06 -7.20
CA CYS A 18 5.89 -10.46 -5.90
C CYS A 18 5.55 -11.52 -4.86
N THR A 19 5.58 -11.12 -3.59
CA THR A 19 5.02 -11.90 -2.49
C THR A 19 3.84 -11.14 -1.90
N LEU A 20 2.65 -11.72 -1.99
CA LEU A 20 1.45 -11.20 -1.34
C LEU A 20 1.36 -11.75 0.08
N THR A 21 1.18 -10.88 1.05
CA THR A 21 0.90 -11.22 2.45
C THR A 21 -0.43 -10.61 2.85
N ILE A 22 -1.35 -11.45 3.28
CA ILE A 22 -2.69 -11.04 3.71
C ILE A 22 -2.70 -10.97 5.23
N PHE A 23 -3.10 -9.82 5.75
CA PHE A 23 -3.29 -9.54 7.16
C PHE A 23 -4.76 -9.30 7.46
N GLU A 24 -5.20 -9.76 8.61
CA GLU A 24 -6.57 -9.58 9.10
C GLU A 24 -6.52 -9.01 10.52
N ASN A 25 -7.39 -8.03 10.77
CA ASN A 25 -7.62 -7.46 12.09
C ASN A 25 -9.10 -7.60 12.43
N ARG A 26 -9.45 -8.73 13.04
CA ARG A 26 -10.83 -9.05 13.43
C ARG A 26 -11.43 -8.11 14.47
N ALA A 27 -10.59 -7.43 15.25
CA ALA A 27 -11.08 -6.47 16.24
C ALA A 27 -11.66 -5.22 15.57
N GLU A 28 -11.10 -4.83 14.42
CA GLU A 28 -11.48 -3.63 13.67
C GLU A 28 -12.20 -3.96 12.35
N GLN A 29 -12.37 -5.25 12.03
CA GLN A 29 -12.92 -5.74 10.77
C GLN A 29 -12.20 -5.15 9.54
N LEU A 30 -10.87 -5.18 9.61
CA LEU A 30 -10.00 -4.67 8.55
C LEU A 30 -9.17 -5.81 7.95
N CYS A 31 -9.03 -5.77 6.64
CA CYS A 31 -8.07 -6.55 5.88
C CYS A 31 -6.95 -5.64 5.39
N ARG A 32 -5.72 -6.15 5.41
CA ARG A 32 -4.55 -5.49 4.85
C ARG A 32 -3.82 -6.44 3.91
N PHE A 33 -3.42 -5.94 2.75
CA PHE A 33 -2.74 -6.68 1.70
C PHE A 33 -1.41 -6.01 1.43
N ASP A 34 -0.31 -6.72 1.73
CA ASP A 34 1.04 -6.26 1.47
C ASP A 34 1.62 -7.04 0.29
N VAL A 35 2.03 -6.32 -0.74
CA VAL A 35 2.69 -6.90 -1.92
C VAL A 35 4.13 -6.43 -1.94
N LEU A 36 5.04 -7.35 -1.61
CA LEU A 36 6.47 -7.14 -1.73
C LEU A 36 6.93 -7.44 -3.15
N LYS A 37 7.34 -6.40 -3.86
CA LYS A 37 7.98 -6.46 -5.17
C LYS A 37 9.41 -6.99 -5.04
N MET A 38 9.72 -8.12 -5.66
CA MET A 38 11.04 -8.77 -5.48
C MET A 38 12.16 -8.06 -6.23
N GLU A 39 11.86 -7.35 -7.32
CA GLU A 39 12.87 -6.65 -8.13
C GLU A 39 13.24 -5.30 -7.51
N SER A 40 12.23 -4.50 -7.11
CA SER A 40 12.46 -3.17 -6.50
C SER A 40 12.63 -3.19 -4.98
N ALA A 41 12.34 -4.31 -4.31
CA ALA A 41 12.21 -4.41 -2.85
C ALA A 41 11.18 -3.44 -2.22
N GLU A 42 10.26 -2.92 -3.03
CA GLU A 42 9.19 -2.04 -2.60
C GLU A 42 8.01 -2.84 -2.06
N THR A 43 7.32 -2.32 -1.05
CA THR A 43 6.13 -2.95 -0.48
C THR A 43 4.92 -2.06 -0.68
N LEU A 44 3.97 -2.52 -1.50
CA LEU A 44 2.69 -1.87 -1.66
C LEU A 44 1.74 -2.38 -0.58
N THR A 45 1.22 -1.49 0.26
CA THR A 45 0.29 -1.82 1.35
C THR A 45 -1.09 -1.26 1.03
N VAL A 46 -2.12 -2.11 1.02
CA VAL A 46 -3.52 -1.68 0.90
C VAL A 46 -4.28 -2.12 2.13
N THR A 47 -5.01 -1.21 2.77
CA THR A 47 -5.87 -1.53 3.91
C THR A 47 -7.31 -1.15 3.59
N CYS A 48 -8.24 -2.07 3.81
CA CYS A 48 -9.66 -1.83 3.59
C CYS A 48 -10.52 -2.57 4.63
N LYS A 49 -11.81 -2.23 4.70
CA LYS A 49 -12.77 -2.90 5.58
C LYS A 49 -13.16 -4.25 4.98
N ASP A 50 -13.40 -5.23 5.84
CA ASP A 50 -13.86 -6.58 5.45
C ASP A 50 -15.15 -6.49 4.60
N GLU A 51 -16.09 -5.64 5.01
CA GLU A 51 -17.36 -5.43 4.30
C GLU A 51 -17.15 -4.89 2.88
N TYR A 52 -16.19 -3.98 2.71
CA TYR A 52 -15.84 -3.43 1.40
C TYR A 52 -15.19 -4.50 0.51
N PHE A 53 -14.28 -5.28 1.08
CA PHE A 53 -13.63 -6.37 0.37
C PHE A 53 -14.61 -7.46 -0.06
N ASP A 54 -15.57 -7.82 0.80
CA ASP A 54 -16.61 -8.80 0.47
C ASP A 54 -17.54 -8.26 -0.63
N ALA A 55 -17.94 -7.00 -0.55
CA ALA A 55 -18.70 -6.35 -1.62
C ALA A 55 -17.95 -6.41 -2.96
N LEU A 56 -16.66 -6.09 -2.95
CA LEU A 56 -15.79 -6.10 -4.15
C LEU A 56 -15.62 -7.51 -4.71
N CYS A 57 -15.56 -8.54 -3.85
CA CYS A 57 -15.63 -9.94 -4.27
C CYS A 57 -16.96 -10.29 -4.95
N ASN A 58 -18.08 -9.78 -4.44
CA ASN A 58 -19.42 -10.06 -4.99
C ASN A 58 -19.69 -9.31 -6.31
N GLU A 59 -19.00 -8.19 -6.55
CA GLU A 59 -19.05 -7.45 -7.82
C GLU A 59 -18.34 -8.13 -9.00
N LEU A 60 -17.61 -9.23 -8.76
CA LEU A 60 -16.87 -9.96 -9.79
C LEU A 60 -17.68 -11.18 -10.27
N PRO A 61 -18.61 -11.02 -11.24
CA PRO A 61 -19.44 -12.11 -11.72
C PRO A 61 -18.60 -13.17 -12.44
N GLY A 62 -18.92 -14.45 -12.21
CA GLY A 62 -18.32 -15.57 -12.94
C GLY A 62 -17.07 -16.18 -12.30
N LEU A 63 -16.46 -15.54 -11.30
CA LEU A 63 -15.33 -16.09 -10.54
C LEU A 63 -15.83 -16.79 -9.26
N LYS A 64 -15.34 -18.00 -8.99
CA LYS A 64 -15.69 -18.79 -7.80
C LYS A 64 -14.43 -19.14 -7.01
N GLY A 65 -14.58 -19.22 -5.68
CA GLY A 65 -13.50 -19.68 -4.79
C GLY A 65 -12.29 -18.73 -4.78
N PRO A 66 -11.05 -19.26 -4.71
CA PRO A 66 -9.83 -18.46 -4.59
C PRO A 66 -9.62 -17.46 -5.73
N ALA A 67 -10.07 -17.79 -6.94
CA ALA A 67 -9.92 -16.91 -8.10
C ALA A 67 -10.67 -15.57 -7.94
N ARG A 68 -11.80 -15.58 -7.22
CA ARG A 68 -12.58 -14.38 -6.92
C ARG A 68 -11.84 -13.47 -5.94
N ILE A 69 -11.29 -14.06 -4.89
CA ILE A 69 -10.48 -13.37 -3.88
C ILE A 69 -9.26 -12.74 -4.58
N ASN A 70 -8.60 -13.52 -5.42
CA ASN A 70 -7.43 -13.08 -6.15
C ASN A 70 -7.71 -11.87 -7.05
N ALA A 71 -8.78 -11.93 -7.85
CA ALA A 71 -9.17 -10.83 -8.70
C ALA A 71 -9.62 -9.58 -7.92
N ALA A 72 -10.24 -9.75 -6.74
CA ALA A 72 -10.58 -8.65 -5.86
C ALA A 72 -9.33 -7.95 -5.29
N ILE A 73 -8.32 -8.74 -4.92
CA ILE A 73 -7.02 -8.23 -4.46
C ILE A 73 -6.32 -7.49 -5.60
N ASP A 74 -6.25 -8.06 -6.81
CA ASP A 74 -5.65 -7.37 -7.96
C ASP A 74 -6.32 -6.03 -8.24
N LYS A 75 -7.66 -5.96 -8.19
CA LYS A 75 -8.41 -4.71 -8.40
C LYS A 75 -8.08 -3.67 -7.32
N LEU A 76 -7.96 -4.07 -6.06
CA LEU A 76 -7.54 -3.20 -4.96
C LEU A 76 -6.11 -2.68 -5.14
N LEU A 77 -5.19 -3.56 -5.53
CA LEU A 77 -3.79 -3.22 -5.77
C LEU A 77 -3.63 -2.28 -6.95
N GLN A 78 -4.40 -2.49 -8.03
CA GLN A 78 -4.44 -1.59 -9.19
C GLN A 78 -4.95 -0.20 -8.77
N GLN A 79 -6.06 -0.13 -8.04
CA GLN A 79 -6.58 1.14 -7.53
C GLN A 79 -5.57 1.87 -6.64
N ALA A 80 -4.83 1.13 -5.82
CA ALA A 80 -3.80 1.70 -4.96
C ALA A 80 -2.54 2.15 -5.72
N LEU A 81 -2.19 1.46 -6.81
CA LEU A 81 -1.13 1.90 -7.73
C LEU A 81 -1.55 3.20 -8.44
N GLU A 82 -2.76 3.22 -9.01
CA GLU A 82 -3.31 4.40 -9.70
C GLU A 82 -3.45 5.60 -8.76
N ALA A 83 -3.90 5.38 -7.52
CA ALA A 83 -4.00 6.43 -6.51
C ALA A 83 -2.62 6.88 -5.98
N GLY A 84 -1.64 5.97 -5.92
CA GLY A 84 -0.28 6.26 -5.48
C GLY A 84 0.55 7.05 -6.50
N GLU A 85 0.12 7.13 -7.76
CA GLU A 85 0.76 7.95 -8.79
C GLU A 85 0.39 9.46 -8.68
N GLU A 86 -0.50 9.86 -7.76
CA GLU A 86 -0.84 11.27 -7.49
C GLU A 86 -0.08 11.89 -6.30
N GLU A 87 0.81 11.15 -5.62
CA GLU A 87 1.62 11.67 -4.50
C GLU A 87 3.14 11.64 -4.78
N ASP A 88 3.54 12.14 -5.94
CA ASP A 88 4.84 12.83 -6.13
C ASP A 88 4.61 14.36 -6.18
N ASP A 89 3.69 14.89 -5.37
CA ASP A 89 3.54 16.34 -5.11
C ASP A 89 3.44 16.61 -3.60
N PHE A 90 4.51 16.29 -2.86
CA PHE A 90 4.78 16.98 -1.59
C PHE A 90 5.76 18.13 -1.85
N GLY A 91 5.22 19.22 -2.39
CA GLY A 91 5.87 20.52 -2.31
C GLY A 91 5.84 21.07 -0.88
N GLY A 92 7.01 21.44 -0.36
CA GLY A 92 7.18 22.57 0.57
C GLY A 92 7.28 22.28 2.07
N ASP A 93 8.45 22.55 2.66
CA ASP A 93 8.68 23.77 3.49
C ASP A 93 10.16 23.83 3.94
N GLY A 94 10.80 24.99 3.79
CA GLY A 94 12.17 25.24 4.29
C GLY A 94 12.21 25.30 5.82
N PRO A 95 13.37 25.05 6.45
CA PRO A 95 14.18 26.17 6.97
C PRO A 95 15.69 25.85 6.80
N ALA A 96 16.67 26.74 6.89
CA ALA A 96 16.80 27.92 7.72
C ALA A 96 17.75 28.90 7.04
N ALA A 97 17.48 30.20 7.21
CA ALA A 97 18.53 31.19 7.11
C ALA A 97 19.72 30.72 7.97
N GLY A 98 20.88 30.54 7.34
CA GLY A 98 22.13 30.42 8.07
C GLY A 98 22.28 31.61 9.03
N PRO A 99 22.99 31.44 10.16
CA PRO A 99 23.16 32.53 11.11
C PRO A 99 23.75 33.76 10.40
N PRO A 100 23.31 34.99 10.72
CA PRO A 100 23.88 36.18 10.09
C PRO A 100 25.39 36.22 10.37
N PRO A 101 26.21 36.66 9.39
CA PRO A 101 27.65 36.75 9.57
C PRO A 101 27.97 37.70 10.75
N ALA A 102 28.93 37.29 11.58
CA ALA A 102 29.41 38.09 12.71
C ALA A 102 29.90 39.47 12.25
N PRO A 103 29.66 40.54 13.03
CA PRO A 103 30.22 41.84 12.71
C PRO A 103 31.76 41.82 12.80
N PRO A 104 32.47 42.60 11.96
CA PRO A 104 33.92 42.65 12.00
C PRO A 104 34.40 43.27 13.33
N PRO A 105 35.60 42.90 13.83
CA PRO A 105 36.14 43.50 15.04
C PRO A 105 36.46 44.99 14.80
N PRO A 106 36.26 45.85 15.80
CA PRO A 106 36.69 47.24 15.72
C PRO A 106 38.23 47.32 15.69
N ALA A 107 38.72 48.33 14.96
CA ALA A 107 40.14 48.65 14.76
C ALA A 107 40.89 49.05 16.04
#